data_AF-A0A8H6DYE0-F1
#
_entry.id   AF-A0A8H6DYE0-F1
#
_cell.length_a   1.000
_cell.length_b   1.000
_cell.length_c   1.000
_cell.angle_alpha   90.00
_cell.angle_beta   90.00
_cell.angle_gamma   90.00
#
_symmetry.space_group_name_H-M   'P 1'
#
loop_
_entity.id
_entity.type
_entity.pdbx_description
1 polymer ?
#
loop_
_entity_poly.entity_id
_entity_poly.type
_entity_poly.pdbx_seq_one_letter_code
_entity_poly.pdbx_strand_id
1 'polypeptide(L)'
;MPYFIASSVPPDASKSYRSLADYRGVPYTTLYYRNRGHHSIEEKKEKVLVKFLLQMSDLRQPMRIKYIPSLAFVIAHKRPKTRQPLK
;
A
#
# COMPACT_ATOMS: atom_id res chain seq x y z
N MET A 1 -5.61 -8.28 19.75
CA MET A 1 -4.19 -7.87 19.68
C MET A 1 -3.85 -7.60 18.22
N PRO A 2 -3.73 -6.34 17.75
CA PRO A 2 -3.29 -6.08 16.38
C PRO A 2 -1.75 -6.04 16.36
N TYR A 3 -1.14 -6.94 15.58
CA TYR A 3 0.30 -6.99 15.38
C TYR A 3 0.70 -5.87 14.40
N PHE A 4 1.25 -4.78 14.94
CA PHE A 4 1.85 -3.71 14.16
C PHE A 4 3.14 -4.24 13.57
N ILE A 5 3.24 -4.38 12.24
CA ILE A 5 4.49 -4.73 11.56
C ILE A 5 5.42 -3.52 11.73
N ALA A 6 6.16 -3.52 12.82
CA ALA A 6 7.23 -2.58 13.09
C ALA A 6 8.25 -2.76 11.97
N SER A 7 8.33 -1.78 11.09
CA SER A 7 9.52 -1.56 10.31
C SER A 7 10.72 -1.59 11.26
N SER A 8 11.72 -2.40 10.94
CA SER A 8 12.99 -2.54 11.63
C SER A 8 13.77 -1.22 11.64
N VAL A 9 13.33 -0.25 12.44
CA VAL A 9 14.06 0.98 12.71
C VAL A 9 14.89 0.69 13.95
N PRO A 10 16.24 0.74 13.87
CA PRO A 10 17.06 0.54 15.06
C PRO A 10 16.72 1.65 16.08
N PRO A 11 16.66 1.33 17.40
CA PRO A 11 16.26 2.27 18.44
C PRO A 11 17.09 3.57 18.49
N ASP A 12 18.28 3.54 17.88
CA ASP A 12 19.32 4.56 17.94
C ASP A 12 19.32 5.53 16.72
N ALA A 13 18.55 5.24 15.67
CA ALA A 13 18.50 6.11 14.50
C ALA A 13 17.57 7.31 14.75
N SER A 14 18.10 8.53 14.58
CA SER A 14 17.30 9.76 14.66
C SER A 14 16.04 9.64 13.78
N LYS A 15 14.87 10.02 14.29
CA LYS A 15 13.56 9.95 13.60
C LYS A 15 13.44 10.89 12.38
N SER A 16 14.55 11.46 11.92
CA SER A 16 14.60 12.31 10.75
C SER A 16 14.48 11.46 9.47
N TYR A 17 13.70 11.94 8.50
CA TYR A 17 13.59 11.32 7.19
C TYR A 17 14.94 11.16 6.47
N ARG A 18 15.95 12.00 6.79
CA ARG A 18 17.32 11.85 6.23
C ARG A 18 17.98 10.57 6.75
N SER A 19 17.99 10.38 8.06
CA SER A 19 18.48 9.16 8.73
C SER A 19 17.77 7.91 8.23
N LEU A 20 16.44 7.98 8.02
CA LEU A 20 15.68 6.87 7.43
C LEU A 20 15.99 6.61 5.95
N ALA A 21 16.30 7.67 5.18
CA ALA A 21 16.70 7.56 3.78
C ALA A 21 18.06 6.88 3.64
N ASP A 22 19.03 7.31 4.45
CA ASP A 22 20.38 6.75 4.50
C ASP A 22 20.35 5.28 4.93
N TYR A 23 19.51 4.93 5.91
CA TYR A 23 19.34 3.54 6.37
C TYR A 23 18.66 2.63 5.33
N ARG A 24 17.58 3.09 4.68
CA ARG A 24 16.80 2.28 3.73
C ARG A 24 17.36 2.32 2.30
N GLY A 25 18.37 3.15 2.04
CA GLY A 25 18.91 3.35 0.69
C GLY A 25 17.89 3.93 -0.31
N VAL A 26 16.87 4.64 0.18
CA VAL A 26 15.85 5.27 -0.66
C VAL A 26 15.89 6.78 -0.49
N PRO A 27 15.65 7.57 -1.57
CA PRO A 27 15.64 9.02 -1.47
C PRO A 27 14.70 9.54 -0.37
N TYR A 28 15.15 10.55 0.37
CA TYR A 28 14.36 11.28 1.38
C TYR A 28 12.98 11.67 0.85
N THR A 29 12.92 12.14 -0.41
CA THR A 29 11.71 12.60 -1.06
C THR A 29 10.68 11.47 -1.16
N THR A 30 11.11 10.25 -1.46
CA THR A 30 10.24 9.06 -1.52
C THR A 30 9.57 8.79 -0.17
N LEU A 31 10.32 8.87 0.95
CA LEU A 31 9.77 8.69 2.29
C LEU A 31 8.83 9.84 2.69
N TYR A 32 9.19 11.08 2.35
CA TYR A 32 8.39 12.27 2.59
C TYR A 32 7.03 12.22 1.88
N TYR A 33 7.02 11.86 0.59
CA TYR A 33 5.77 11.73 -0.18
C TYR A 33 4.91 10.56 0.30
N ARG A 34 5.52 9.44 0.68
CA ARG A 34 4.80 8.27 1.23
C ARG A 34 4.07 8.62 2.53
N ASN A 35 4.73 9.34 3.45
CA ASN A 35 4.10 9.81 4.69
C ASN A 35 3.01 10.88 4.45
N ARG A 36 3.08 11.62 3.35
CA ARG A 36 2.02 12.57 2.92
C ARG A 36 0.86 11.90 2.18
N GLY A 37 0.81 10.56 2.14
CA GLY A 37 -0.31 9.82 1.54
C GLY A 37 -0.16 9.55 0.05
N HIS A 38 1.00 9.83 -0.56
CA HIS A 38 1.30 9.34 -1.91
C HIS A 38 1.65 7.85 -1.84
N HIS A 39 0.60 7.05 -1.96
CA HIS A 39 0.74 5.60 -2.09
C HIS A 39 1.26 5.22 -3.46
N SER A 40 2.12 4.20 -3.49
CA SER A 40 2.54 3.56 -4.74
C SER A 40 1.33 2.97 -5.47
N ILE A 41 1.47 2.72 -6.76
CA ILE A 41 0.40 2.08 -7.55
C ILE A 41 0.05 0.70 -6.96
N GLU A 42 1.04 -0.02 -6.47
CA GLU A 42 0.88 -1.33 -5.81
C GLU A 42 0.12 -1.21 -4.50
N GLU A 43 0.50 -0.28 -3.62
CA GLU A 43 -0.22 -0.04 -2.35
C GLU A 43 -1.68 0.36 -2.59
N LYS A 44 -1.95 1.14 -3.64
CA LYS A 44 -3.33 1.49 -4.01
C LYS A 44 -4.13 0.26 -4.46
N LYS A 45 -3.50 -0.63 -5.23
CA LYS A 45 -4.13 -1.88 -5.70
C LYS A 45 -4.41 -2.82 -4.53
N GLU A 46 -3.47 -2.95 -3.60
CA GLU A 46 -3.64 -3.74 -2.38
C GLU A 46 -4.81 -3.23 -1.54
N LYS A 47 -4.91 -1.91 -1.32
CA LYS A 47 -6.05 -1.31 -0.58
C LYS A 47 -7.40 -1.63 -1.23
N VAL A 48 -7.48 -1.63 -2.56
CA VAL A 48 -8.71 -1.98 -3.29
C VAL A 48 -9.06 -3.45 -3.09
N LEU A 49 -8.07 -4.34 -3.15
CA LEU A 49 -8.25 -5.77 -2.93
C LEU A 49 -8.77 -6.04 -1.51
N VAL A 50 -8.14 -5.44 -0.49
CA VAL A 50 -8.54 -5.58 0.92
C VAL A 50 -9.96 -5.06 1.13
N LYS A 51 -10.30 -3.88 0.59
CA LYS A 51 -11.65 -3.32 0.69
C LYS A 51 -12.70 -4.25 0.08
N PHE A 52 -12.42 -4.82 -1.08
CA PHE A 52 -13.33 -5.76 -1.74
C PHE A 52 -13.53 -7.04 -0.91
N LEU A 53 -12.46 -7.62 -0.36
CA LEU A 53 -12.56 -8.81 0.48
C LEU A 53 -13.34 -8.55 1.78
N LEU A 54 -13.20 -7.36 2.36
CA LEU A 54 -13.96 -6.95 3.53
C LEU A 54 -15.46 -6.83 3.19
N GLN A 55 -15.80 -6.19 2.06
CA GLN A 55 -17.18 -6.10 1.57
C GLN A 55 -17.80 -7.49 1.35
N MET A 56 -17.05 -8.42 0.76
CA MET A 56 -17.52 -9.80 0.58
C MET A 56 -17.74 -10.51 1.93
N SER A 57 -16.93 -10.20 2.93
CA SER A 57 -17.07 -10.73 4.29
C SER A 57 -18.30 -10.16 5.00
N ASP A 58 -18.55 -8.86 4.87
CA ASP A 58 -19.75 -8.19 5.40
C ASP A 58 -21.04 -8.76 4.79
N LEU A 59 -20.98 -9.13 3.50
CA LEU A 59 -22.06 -9.82 2.78
C LEU A 59 -22.21 -11.31 3.15
N ARG A 60 -21.42 -11.81 4.12
CA ARG A 60 -21.36 -13.23 4.52
C ARG A 60 -21.04 -14.18 3.36
N GLN A 61 -20.35 -13.68 2.34
CA GLN A 61 -19.90 -14.44 1.17
C GLN A 61 -18.37 -14.48 1.14
N PRO A 62 -17.72 -15.23 2.05
CA PRO A 62 -16.27 -15.33 2.06
C PRO A 62 -15.78 -15.94 0.75
N MET A 63 -14.89 -15.22 0.08
CA MET A 63 -14.26 -15.69 -1.14
C MET A 63 -13.19 -16.75 -0.84
N ARG A 64 -13.14 -17.81 -1.66
CA ARG A 64 -12.09 -18.83 -1.55
C ARG A 64 -10.73 -18.22 -1.94
N ILE A 65 -9.69 -18.57 -1.18
CA ILE A 65 -8.31 -18.09 -1.37
C ILE A 65 -7.80 -18.31 -2.82
N LYS A 66 -8.24 -19.39 -3.46
CA LYS A 66 -7.87 -19.71 -4.86
C LYS A 66 -8.20 -18.60 -5.87
N TYR A 67 -9.14 -17.70 -5.56
CA TYR A 67 -9.53 -16.59 -6.43
C TYR A 67 -8.76 -15.29 -6.16
N ILE A 68 -7.98 -15.22 -5.08
CA ILE A 68 -7.20 -14.03 -4.73
C ILE A 68 -6.16 -13.70 -5.81
N PRO A 69 -5.38 -14.66 -6.37
CA PRO A 69 -4.43 -14.36 -7.43
C PRO A 69 -5.08 -13.78 -8.69
N SER A 70 -6.21 -14.37 -9.13
CA SER A 70 -6.96 -13.86 -10.29
C SER A 70 -7.52 -12.46 -10.04
N LEU A 71 -7.98 -12.18 -8.82
CA LEU A 71 -8.49 -10.87 -8.45
C LEU A 71 -7.38 -9.81 -8.39
N ALA A 72 -6.24 -10.16 -7.81
CA ALA A 72 -5.04 -9.32 -7.80
C ALA A 72 -4.57 -9.00 -9.22
N PHE A 73 -4.61 -9.98 -10.14
CA PHE A 73 -4.28 -9.77 -11.55
C PHE A 73 -5.22 -8.76 -12.22
N VAL A 74 -6.54 -8.91 -12.04
CA VAL A 74 -7.53 -7.97 -12.60
C VAL A 74 -7.32 -6.55 -12.05
N ILE A 75 -7.13 -6.41 -10.74
CA ILE A 75 -6.88 -5.11 -10.10
C ILE A 75 -5.54 -4.53 -10.57
N ALA A 76 -4.52 -5.37 -10.76
CA ALA A 76 -3.21 -4.94 -11.25
C ALA A 76 -3.26 -4.40 -12.68
N HIS A 77 -4.09 -5.00 -13.54
CA HIS A 77 -4.25 -4.58 -14.93
C HIS A 77 -5.25 -3.44 -15.12
N LYS A 78 -6.10 -3.14 -14.13
CA LYS A 78 -6.95 -1.95 -14.15
C LYS A 78 -6.08 -0.70 -13.93
N ARG A 79 -5.63 -0.08 -15.02
CA ARG A 79 -5.09 1.29 -14.98
C ARG A 79 -6.22 2.26 -14.59
N PRO A 80 -6.11 3.04 -13.51
CA PRO A 80 -7.02 4.14 -13.29
C PRO A 80 -6.85 5.14 -14.43
N LYS A 81 -7.94 5.42 -15.16
CA LYS A 81 -8.04 6.58 -16.07
C LYS A 81 -8.07 7.85 -15.21
N THR A 82 -6.93 8.21 -14.61
CA THR A 82 -6.80 9.46 -13.86
C THR A 82 -5.45 10.07 -14.18
N ARG A 83 -5.31 10.48 -15.44
CA ARG A 83 -4.34 11.46 -15.93
C ARG A 83 -4.93 12.25 -17.11
N GLN A 84 -6.22 12.57 -17.07
CA GLN A 84 -6.69 13.69 -17.87
C GLN A 84 -6.66 14.90 -16.94
N PRO A 85 -5.78 15.88 -17.17
CA PRO A 85 -6.02 17.20 -16.60
C PRO A 85 -7.33 17.67 -17.24
N LEU A 86 -8.34 17.92 -16.41
CA LEU A 86 -9.49 18.71 -16.84
C LEU A 86 -8.90 20.06 -17.26
N LYS A 87 -8.99 20.37 -18.56
CA LYS A 87 -8.71 21.71 -19.09
C LYS A 87 -9.83 22.66 -18.66
#